data_AF-A0A2V7J253-F1
#
_entry.id   AF-A0A2V7J253-F1
#
_cell.length_a   1.000
_cell.length_b   1.000
_cell.length_c   1.000
_cell.angle_alpha   90.00
_cell.angle_beta   90.00
_cell.angle_gamma   90.00
#
_symmetry.space_group_name_H-M   'P 1'
#
loop_
_entity.id
_entity.type
_entity.pdbx_description
1 polymer ?
#
loop_
_entity_poly.entity_id
_entity_poly.type
_entity_poly.pdbx_seq_one_letter_code
_entity_poly.pdbx_strand_id
1 'polypeptide(L)'
;MAARPGAVPREVRYEETTWKARPDWAPDGRRIVYSSYLGGQWHQLWLMTSEGGDPFPVTYGDFDATAPRWSHDGKHIAYISNEGGNTSLWVIDVPGGRRQRIEAKERHYREAVGRLRVDIVDRGGHHTPARVSVTRPDGRGYAPDDAWRHADEGFDRAERGFEYPYFHSSGSAQLTVPAGRVTVDVWRGPEYRWSRADVTVPANGRVAHRVVLERLADLPARGWWSGDLHVHMNYGGAYRNTPSHLAFQARAEDLHVVENLIVNKEQRIPDLAYFRTDPDPVSRPGFLLVHGQEFHTSYWGHAALLGLTDHYLLPEYAGYPNTAAASLYPTNAAVADLAHAQGALVGYVHPFETAPDPADTA
;
A
#
# COMPACT_ATOMS: atom_id res chain seq x y z
N MET A 1 4.32 -26.86 27.65
CA MET A 1 3.39 -26.89 28.82
C MET A 1 1.97 -27.13 28.32
N ALA A 2 1.13 -27.86 29.06
CA ALA A 2 -0.26 -28.05 28.68
C ALA A 2 -1.08 -26.80 29.06
N ALA A 3 -1.73 -26.16 28.08
CA ALA A 3 -2.70 -25.11 28.35
C ALA A 3 -3.88 -25.70 29.15
N ARG A 4 -4.09 -25.22 30.38
CA ARG A 4 -5.18 -25.66 31.26
C ARG A 4 -6.06 -24.46 31.59
N PRO A 5 -7.39 -24.61 31.61
CA PRO A 5 -8.28 -23.57 32.12
C PRO A 5 -7.84 -23.13 33.53
N GLY A 6 -7.72 -21.82 33.75
CA GLY A 6 -7.29 -21.24 35.03
C GLY A 6 -5.78 -21.17 35.25
N ALA A 7 -4.94 -21.59 34.29
CA ALA A 7 -3.50 -21.33 34.37
C ALA A 7 -3.20 -19.82 34.32
N VAL A 8 -2.25 -19.36 35.13
CA VAL A 8 -1.81 -17.97 35.13
C VAL A 8 -1.13 -17.65 33.79
N PRO A 9 -1.54 -16.59 33.07
CA PRO A 9 -0.85 -16.17 31.86
C PRO A 9 0.62 -15.86 32.15
N ARG A 10 1.52 -16.33 31.28
CA ARG A 10 2.95 -16.03 31.33
C ARG A 10 3.33 -15.31 30.05
N GLU A 11 4.01 -14.17 30.17
CA GLU A 11 4.64 -13.52 29.04
C GLU A 11 5.80 -14.39 28.53
N VAL A 12 5.78 -14.70 27.23
CA VAL A 12 6.86 -15.45 26.55
C VAL A 12 7.74 -14.49 25.74
N ARG A 13 7.15 -13.43 25.21
CA ARG A 13 7.80 -12.35 24.50
C ARG A 13 6.90 -11.13 24.51
N TYR A 14 7.49 -9.96 24.75
CA TYR A 14 6.87 -8.67 24.51
C TYR A 14 7.52 -8.02 23.29
N GLU A 15 6.69 -7.57 22.34
CA GLU A 15 7.13 -6.83 21.17
C GLU A 15 5.97 -5.97 20.67
N GLU A 16 6.22 -4.68 20.46
CA GLU A 16 5.27 -3.81 19.78
C GLU A 16 5.41 -4.04 18.27
N THR A 17 4.30 -4.36 17.62
CA THR A 17 4.24 -4.53 16.17
C THR A 17 3.07 -3.73 15.63
N THR A 18 2.97 -3.59 14.31
CA THR A 18 1.84 -2.95 13.60
C THR A 18 0.53 -3.77 13.67
N TRP A 19 0.31 -4.51 14.76
CA TRP A 19 -0.76 -5.51 14.92
C TRP A 19 -0.69 -6.67 13.92
N LYS A 20 0.43 -6.80 13.20
CA LYS A 20 0.69 -7.85 12.20
C LYS A 20 1.40 -9.09 12.76
N ALA A 21 1.75 -9.14 14.05
CA ALA A 21 2.49 -10.27 14.64
C ALA A 21 1.84 -11.64 14.37
N ARG A 22 0.53 -11.76 14.63
CA ARG A 22 -0.30 -12.95 14.33
C ARG A 22 0.42 -14.28 14.65
N PRO A 23 0.79 -14.53 15.91
CA PRO A 23 1.55 -15.72 16.28
C PRO A 23 0.75 -17.01 16.08
N ASP A 24 1.43 -18.11 15.78
CA ASP A 24 0.88 -19.47 15.74
C ASP A 24 1.81 -20.49 16.41
N TRP A 25 1.22 -21.51 17.02
CA TRP A 25 1.94 -22.55 17.76
C TRP A 25 2.18 -23.76 16.88
N ALA A 26 3.38 -24.32 16.94
CA ALA A 26 3.64 -25.62 16.33
C ALA A 26 2.74 -26.69 17.00
N PRO A 27 2.33 -27.75 16.27
CA PRO A 27 1.46 -28.79 16.82
C PRO A 27 2.05 -29.50 18.05
N ASP A 28 3.38 -29.55 18.16
CA ASP A 28 4.11 -30.08 19.32
C ASP A 28 4.05 -29.18 20.57
N GLY A 29 3.59 -27.94 20.43
CA GLY A 29 3.51 -26.92 21.48
C GLY A 29 4.85 -26.39 21.95
N ARG A 30 5.96 -26.69 21.25
CA ARG A 30 7.33 -26.34 21.65
C ARG A 30 7.88 -25.12 20.93
N ARG A 31 7.24 -24.70 19.83
CA ARG A 31 7.70 -23.61 18.96
C ARG A 31 6.56 -22.66 18.65
N ILE A 32 6.90 -21.39 18.50
CA ILE A 32 5.98 -20.30 18.14
C ILE A 32 6.56 -19.60 16.91
N VAL A 33 5.74 -19.45 15.86
CA VAL A 33 6.06 -18.59 14.72
C VAL A 33 5.26 -17.30 14.83
N TYR A 34 5.84 -16.17 14.46
CA TYR A 34 5.16 -14.88 14.42
C TYR A 34 5.83 -13.97 13.38
N SER A 35 5.16 -12.87 13.04
CA SER A 35 5.68 -11.85 12.13
C SER A 35 6.29 -10.71 12.93
N SER A 36 7.46 -10.20 12.54
CA SER A 36 8.16 -9.12 13.24
C SER A 36 9.06 -8.36 12.29
N TYR A 37 9.18 -7.05 12.49
CA TYR A 37 10.16 -6.21 11.79
C TYR A 37 11.41 -5.97 12.64
N LEU A 38 11.65 -6.75 13.69
CA LEU A 38 12.81 -6.62 14.55
C LEU A 38 14.09 -6.63 13.70
N GLY A 39 14.88 -5.56 13.77
CA GLY A 39 16.13 -5.42 13.02
C GLY A 39 15.98 -5.05 11.53
N GLY A 40 14.79 -4.61 11.08
CA GLY A 40 14.56 -4.18 9.70
C GLY A 40 13.35 -3.27 9.51
N GLN A 41 13.00 -2.96 8.25
CA GLN A 41 11.86 -2.10 7.90
C GLN A 41 10.60 -2.89 7.51
N TRP A 42 10.74 -4.21 7.37
CA TRP A 42 9.75 -5.11 6.78
C TRP A 42 9.44 -6.26 7.73
N HIS A 43 8.18 -6.69 7.77
CA HIS A 43 7.80 -7.85 8.56
C HIS A 43 8.42 -9.12 7.97
N GLN A 44 9.16 -9.84 8.78
CA GLN A 44 9.64 -11.19 8.49
C GLN A 44 9.01 -12.19 9.44
N LEU A 45 9.06 -13.47 9.07
CA LEU A 45 8.69 -14.54 9.98
C LEU A 45 9.85 -14.84 10.91
N TRP A 46 9.54 -14.98 12.20
CA TRP A 46 10.47 -15.33 13.25
C TRP A 46 9.95 -16.55 13.99
N LEU A 47 10.88 -17.40 14.43
CA LEU A 47 10.58 -18.58 15.22
C LEU A 47 11.28 -18.50 16.57
N MET A 48 10.58 -18.91 17.61
CA MET A 48 11.12 -19.03 18.96
C MET A 48 10.59 -20.27 19.67
N THR A 49 11.17 -20.60 20.81
CA THR A 49 10.67 -21.67 21.67
C THR A 49 9.46 -21.20 22.48
N SER A 50 8.57 -22.13 22.84
CA SER A 50 7.46 -21.86 23.76
C SER A 50 7.89 -21.43 25.16
N GLU A 51 9.16 -21.70 25.50
CA GLU A 51 9.76 -21.36 26.79
C GLU A 51 10.42 -19.98 26.78
N GLY A 52 10.34 -19.25 25.67
CA GLY A 52 11.01 -17.96 25.49
C GLY A 52 12.36 -18.11 24.79
N GLY A 53 13.25 -17.15 25.07
CA GLY A 53 14.60 -17.09 24.50
C GLY A 53 14.68 -16.33 23.17
N ASP A 54 15.87 -16.35 22.60
CA ASP A 54 16.17 -15.57 21.39
C ASP A 54 15.42 -16.14 20.18
N PRO A 55 14.70 -15.29 19.43
CA PRO A 55 14.05 -15.72 18.21
C PRO A 55 15.07 -15.82 17.09
N PHE A 56 14.75 -16.59 16.05
CA PHE A 56 15.53 -16.63 14.83
C PHE A 56 14.66 -16.30 13.61
N PRO A 57 15.17 -15.56 12.62
CA PRO A 57 14.43 -15.24 11.42
C PRO A 57 14.31 -16.50 10.54
N VAL A 58 13.11 -16.70 10.00
CA VAL A 58 12.74 -17.79 9.08
C VAL A 58 12.67 -17.28 7.64
N THR A 59 12.32 -16.00 7.47
CA THR A 59 12.36 -15.29 6.18
C THR A 59 13.24 -14.04 6.29
N TYR A 60 13.71 -13.55 5.15
CA TYR A 60 14.56 -12.36 5.06
C TYR A 60 14.35 -11.66 3.70
N GLY A 61 14.46 -10.34 3.69
CA GLY A 61 14.40 -9.51 2.49
C GLY A 61 13.58 -8.23 2.68
N ASP A 62 13.52 -7.42 1.62
CA ASP A 62 12.82 -6.14 1.62
C ASP A 62 11.37 -6.28 1.16
N PHE A 63 10.59 -7.07 1.90
CA PHE A 63 9.17 -7.35 1.66
C PHE A 63 8.50 -7.85 2.93
N ASP A 64 7.19 -7.72 3.05
CA ASP A 64 6.45 -8.29 4.18
C ASP A 64 6.17 -9.78 3.97
N ALA A 65 6.47 -10.59 4.98
CA ALA A 65 6.00 -11.94 5.22
C ALA A 65 5.20 -11.95 6.54
N THR A 66 3.92 -12.29 6.46
CA THR A 66 2.97 -12.11 7.58
C THR A 66 1.96 -13.26 7.68
N ALA A 67 1.19 -13.26 8.77
CA ALA A 67 0.11 -14.20 9.04
C ALA A 67 0.53 -15.69 8.92
N PRO A 68 1.61 -16.10 9.60
CA PRO A 68 2.12 -17.47 9.52
C PRO A 68 1.13 -18.47 10.15
N ARG A 69 1.06 -19.68 9.60
CA ARG A 69 0.32 -20.82 10.15
C ARG A 69 1.10 -22.11 10.00
N TRP A 70 1.22 -22.87 11.08
CA TRP A 70 1.86 -24.18 11.07
C TRP A 70 1.01 -25.23 10.36
N SER A 71 1.68 -26.12 9.62
CA SER A 71 1.08 -27.38 9.18
C SER A 71 0.85 -28.31 10.36
N HIS A 72 -0.14 -29.21 10.23
CA HIS A 72 -0.49 -30.17 11.29
C HIS A 72 0.65 -31.15 11.64
N ASP A 73 1.55 -31.41 10.70
CA ASP A 73 2.74 -32.25 10.91
C ASP A 73 3.95 -31.48 11.46
N GLY A 74 3.85 -30.16 11.62
CA GLY A 74 4.89 -29.30 12.20
C GLY A 74 6.15 -29.14 11.32
N LYS A 75 6.06 -29.46 10.03
CA LYS A 75 7.17 -29.41 9.06
C LYS A 75 7.11 -28.22 8.10
N HIS A 76 5.97 -27.54 8.01
CA HIS A 76 5.76 -26.45 7.08
C HIS A 76 5.09 -25.27 7.76
N ILE A 77 5.36 -24.07 7.24
CA ILE A 77 4.67 -22.83 7.63
C ILE A 77 4.07 -22.22 6.37
N ALA A 78 2.76 -22.04 6.36
CA ALA A 78 2.06 -21.26 5.34
C ALA A 78 2.02 -19.79 5.76
N TYR A 79 2.20 -18.85 4.83
CA TYR A 79 2.23 -17.42 5.14
C TYR A 79 1.85 -16.56 3.92
N ILE A 80 1.51 -15.30 4.17
CA ILE A 80 1.27 -14.31 3.12
C ILE A 80 2.53 -13.49 2.90
N SER A 81 2.96 -13.35 1.64
CA SER A 81 4.10 -12.51 1.27
C SER A 81 3.77 -11.59 0.11
N ASN A 82 4.30 -10.36 0.16
CA ASN A 82 4.28 -9.39 -0.93
C ASN A 82 5.63 -9.26 -1.67
N GLU A 83 6.51 -10.27 -1.58
CA GLU A 83 7.79 -10.33 -2.29
C GLU A 83 7.62 -10.11 -3.81
N GLY A 84 6.51 -10.54 -4.39
CA GLY A 84 6.17 -10.29 -5.81
C GLY A 84 5.46 -8.97 -6.10
N GLY A 85 5.38 -8.04 -5.15
CA GLY A 85 4.60 -6.80 -5.25
C GLY A 85 3.16 -6.99 -4.78
N ASN A 86 2.42 -7.92 -5.38
CA ASN A 86 1.10 -8.33 -4.90
C ASN A 86 1.22 -9.37 -3.76
N THR A 87 0.20 -9.50 -2.91
CA THR A 87 0.19 -10.53 -1.86
C THR A 87 -0.03 -11.91 -2.47
N SER A 88 0.62 -12.92 -1.92
CA SER A 88 0.51 -14.32 -2.37
C SER A 88 0.65 -15.26 -1.19
N LEU A 89 0.06 -16.46 -1.32
CA LEU A 89 0.26 -17.54 -0.37
C LEU A 89 1.58 -18.24 -0.66
N TRP A 90 2.37 -18.47 0.38
CA TRP A 90 3.63 -19.19 0.32
C TRP A 90 3.68 -20.28 1.38
N VAL A 91 4.51 -21.27 1.14
CA VAL A 91 4.87 -22.31 2.10
C VAL A 91 6.38 -22.35 2.24
N ILE A 92 6.89 -22.50 3.46
CA ILE A 92 8.30 -22.74 3.75
C ILE A 92 8.48 -24.00 4.60
N ASP A 93 9.49 -24.80 4.25
CA ASP A 93 9.87 -26.01 4.98
C ASP A 93 10.70 -25.66 6.22
N VAL A 94 10.35 -26.22 7.38
CA VAL A 94 11.08 -26.03 8.65
C VAL A 94 11.25 -27.38 9.37
N PRO A 95 12.49 -27.92 9.46
CA PRO A 95 13.75 -27.36 8.93
C PRO A 95 13.89 -27.52 7.41
N GLY A 96 14.76 -26.72 6.78
CA GLY A 96 15.17 -26.89 5.38
C GLY A 96 15.10 -25.62 4.53
N GLY A 97 14.20 -24.70 4.85
CA GLY A 97 14.14 -23.36 4.24
C GLY A 97 13.66 -23.31 2.79
N ARG A 98 13.26 -24.44 2.19
CA ARG A 98 12.69 -24.45 0.83
C ARG A 98 11.38 -23.66 0.83
N ARG A 99 11.31 -22.62 -0.01
CA ARG A 99 10.12 -21.77 -0.18
C ARG A 99 9.41 -22.10 -1.47
N GLN A 100 8.09 -22.09 -1.44
CA GLN A 100 7.25 -22.30 -2.61
C GLN A 100 6.05 -21.34 -2.59
N ARG A 101 5.84 -20.61 -3.69
CA ARG A 101 4.60 -19.87 -3.93
C ARG A 101 3.48 -20.83 -4.30
N ILE A 102 2.31 -20.63 -3.71
CA ILE A 102 1.11 -21.42 -4.00
C ILE A 102 0.20 -20.64 -4.93
N GLU A 103 -0.02 -21.19 -6.12
CA GLU A 103 -0.89 -20.60 -7.14
C GLU A 103 -2.20 -21.39 -7.25
N ALA A 104 -3.32 -20.66 -7.29
CA ALA A 104 -4.63 -21.27 -7.54
C ALA A 104 -4.70 -21.75 -8.99
N LYS A 105 -4.80 -23.06 -9.18
CA LYS A 105 -4.90 -23.69 -10.52
C LYS A 105 -6.30 -23.67 -11.09
N GLU A 106 -7.30 -23.65 -10.21
CA GLU A 106 -8.71 -23.73 -10.56
C GLU A 106 -9.51 -22.77 -9.66
N ARG A 107 -10.57 -22.17 -10.21
CA ARG A 107 -11.47 -21.28 -9.48
C ARG A 107 -12.90 -21.69 -9.72
N HIS A 108 -13.61 -21.98 -8.63
CA HIS A 108 -15.02 -22.34 -8.65
C HIS A 108 -15.82 -21.12 -8.22
N TYR A 109 -16.49 -20.48 -9.19
CA TYR A 109 -17.29 -19.30 -8.93
C TYR A 109 -18.67 -19.68 -8.39
N ARG A 110 -19.20 -18.88 -7.45
CA ARG A 110 -20.52 -19.12 -6.83
C ARG A 110 -21.68 -18.89 -7.80
N GLU A 111 -21.43 -18.16 -8.87
CA GLU A 111 -22.39 -17.80 -9.92
C GLU A 111 -21.69 -17.85 -11.29
N ALA A 112 -22.48 -17.81 -12.37
CA ALA A 112 -21.93 -17.81 -13.72
C ALA A 112 -21.10 -16.53 -13.98
N VAL A 113 -19.94 -16.68 -14.62
CA VAL A 113 -19.02 -15.59 -14.93
C VAL A 113 -18.79 -15.44 -16.43
N GLY A 114 -18.36 -14.26 -16.86
CA GLY A 114 -17.82 -14.00 -18.18
C GLY A 114 -16.50 -13.23 -18.11
N ARG A 115 -15.88 -13.00 -19.26
CA ARG A 115 -14.65 -12.20 -19.37
C ARG A 115 -14.95 -10.84 -19.99
N LEU A 116 -14.55 -9.79 -19.28
CA LEU A 116 -14.58 -8.42 -19.78
C LEU A 116 -13.16 -8.00 -20.12
N ARG A 117 -12.95 -7.48 -21.34
CA ARG A 117 -11.75 -6.71 -21.70
C ARG A 117 -12.12 -5.23 -21.81
N VAL A 118 -11.38 -4.38 -21.13
CA VAL A 118 -11.48 -2.92 -21.27
C VAL A 118 -10.23 -2.44 -22.00
N ASP A 119 -10.40 -1.86 -23.19
CA ASP A 119 -9.32 -1.28 -23.98
C ASP A 119 -9.41 0.25 -23.91
N ILE A 120 -8.36 0.91 -23.45
CA ILE A 120 -8.33 2.34 -23.14
C ILE A 120 -7.35 3.00 -24.07
N VAL A 121 -7.86 3.89 -24.93
CA VAL A 121 -7.06 4.50 -25.99
C VAL A 121 -7.21 6.02 -26.04
N ASP A 122 -6.19 6.69 -26.57
CA ASP A 122 -6.31 8.09 -26.98
C ASP A 122 -7.11 8.23 -28.29
N ARG A 123 -7.29 9.47 -28.77
CA ARG A 123 -7.95 9.73 -30.07
C ARG A 123 -7.20 9.12 -31.27
N GLY A 124 -5.89 8.90 -31.15
CA GLY A 124 -5.06 8.24 -32.15
C GLY A 124 -5.17 6.71 -32.13
N GLY A 125 -5.81 6.14 -31.11
CA GLY A 125 -5.96 4.70 -30.94
C GLY A 125 -4.82 4.04 -30.15
N HIS A 126 -3.87 4.80 -29.59
CA HIS A 126 -2.78 4.25 -28.78
C HIS A 126 -3.26 3.91 -27.37
N HIS A 127 -2.82 2.77 -26.85
CA HIS A 127 -3.14 2.35 -25.49
C HIS A 127 -2.60 3.36 -24.49
N THR A 128 -3.48 3.80 -23.58
CA THR A 128 -3.20 4.89 -22.65
C THR A 128 -3.46 4.43 -21.22
N PRO A 129 -2.51 4.59 -20.28
CA PRO A 129 -2.72 4.26 -18.88
C PRO A 129 -3.84 5.08 -18.26
N ALA A 130 -4.64 4.44 -17.40
CA ALA A 130 -5.77 5.07 -16.73
C ALA A 130 -6.17 4.33 -15.45
N ARG A 131 -6.84 5.03 -14.54
CA ARG A 131 -7.63 4.43 -13.46
C ARG A 131 -8.90 3.79 -14.03
N VAL A 132 -9.22 2.59 -13.58
CA VAL A 132 -10.41 1.84 -13.98
C VAL A 132 -11.16 1.35 -12.74
N SER A 133 -12.47 1.57 -12.73
CA SER A 133 -13.40 0.97 -11.77
C SER A 133 -14.40 0.12 -12.55
N VAL A 134 -14.60 -1.13 -12.13
CA VAL A 134 -15.63 -2.01 -12.68
C VAL A 134 -16.50 -2.51 -11.54
N THR A 135 -17.75 -2.07 -11.52
CA THR A 135 -18.68 -2.33 -10.42
C THR A 135 -19.97 -2.96 -10.92
N ARG A 136 -20.64 -3.69 -10.03
CA ARG A 136 -22.01 -4.17 -10.26
C ARG A 136 -23.04 -3.20 -9.66
N PRO A 137 -24.34 -3.35 -10.02
CA PRO A 137 -25.42 -2.60 -9.38
C PRO A 137 -25.51 -2.78 -7.85
N ASP A 138 -24.94 -3.86 -7.30
CA ASP A 138 -24.84 -4.09 -5.86
C ASP A 138 -23.64 -3.38 -5.20
N GLY A 139 -22.86 -2.63 -5.97
CA GLY A 139 -21.69 -1.87 -5.51
C GLY A 139 -20.39 -2.67 -5.44
N ARG A 140 -20.39 -3.99 -5.68
CA ARG A 140 -19.16 -4.81 -5.61
C ARG A 140 -18.22 -4.48 -6.76
N GLY A 141 -16.94 -4.27 -6.43
CA GLY A 141 -15.86 -4.01 -7.39
C GLY A 141 -15.16 -5.27 -7.91
N TYR A 142 -14.67 -5.21 -9.14
CA TYR A 142 -13.92 -6.26 -9.81
C TYR A 142 -12.67 -5.71 -10.49
N ALA A 143 -11.60 -6.49 -10.49
CA ALA A 143 -10.31 -6.14 -11.07
C ALA A 143 -9.66 -7.38 -11.70
N PRO A 144 -8.61 -7.21 -12.54
CA PRO A 144 -7.77 -8.32 -12.97
C PRO A 144 -7.19 -9.11 -11.79
N ASP A 145 -6.89 -10.39 -12.01
CA ASP A 145 -6.45 -11.31 -10.94
C ASP A 145 -5.12 -10.90 -10.29
N ASP A 146 -4.27 -10.20 -11.03
CA ASP A 146 -2.94 -9.73 -10.65
C ASP A 146 -2.90 -8.23 -10.31
N ALA A 147 -3.99 -7.51 -10.53
CA ALA A 147 -4.07 -6.08 -10.27
C ALA A 147 -4.08 -5.76 -8.77
N TRP A 148 -3.52 -4.60 -8.43
CA TRP A 148 -3.69 -4.01 -7.12
C TRP A 148 -5.05 -3.36 -7.04
N ARG A 149 -5.79 -3.69 -5.99
CA ARG A 149 -7.13 -3.19 -5.74
C ARG A 149 -7.05 -2.07 -4.73
N HIS A 150 -7.62 -0.94 -5.09
CA HIS A 150 -7.72 0.25 -4.26
C HIS A 150 -9.18 0.56 -3.97
N ALA A 151 -9.41 1.37 -2.94
CA ALA A 151 -10.71 1.82 -2.50
C ALA A 151 -10.57 3.24 -1.98
N ASP A 152 -11.41 4.17 -2.44
CA ASP A 152 -11.43 5.53 -1.91
C ASP A 152 -12.10 5.54 -0.52
N GLU A 153 -11.37 6.02 0.49
CA GLU A 153 -11.80 6.01 1.90
C GLU A 153 -12.90 7.05 2.19
N GLY A 154 -12.88 8.19 1.51
CA GLY A 154 -13.84 9.30 1.68
C GLY A 154 -15.10 9.15 0.83
N PHE A 155 -15.94 8.14 1.11
CA PHE A 155 -17.22 7.97 0.41
C PHE A 155 -18.44 8.16 1.32
N ASP A 156 -19.52 8.70 0.76
CA ASP A 156 -20.78 8.82 1.48
C ASP A 156 -21.52 7.47 1.50
N ARG A 157 -21.68 6.91 2.69
CA ARG A 157 -22.42 5.65 2.91
C ARG A 157 -23.93 5.79 2.64
N ALA A 158 -24.46 7.01 2.64
CA ALA A 158 -25.82 7.29 2.21
C ALA A 158 -26.00 7.19 0.69
N GLU A 159 -24.94 7.49 -0.08
CA GLU A 159 -24.97 7.38 -1.55
C GLU A 159 -24.71 5.95 -2.03
N ARG A 160 -23.90 5.18 -1.30
CA ARG A 160 -23.54 3.80 -1.68
C ARG A 160 -23.08 2.95 -0.50
N GLY A 161 -23.26 1.63 -0.60
CA GLY A 161 -22.93 0.70 0.48
C GLY A 161 -21.46 0.27 0.62
N PHE A 162 -20.58 0.65 -0.32
CA PHE A 162 -19.17 0.23 -0.37
C PHE A 162 -18.27 1.37 -0.83
N GLU A 163 -16.96 1.36 -0.53
CA GLU A 163 -15.98 2.29 -1.09
C GLU A 163 -15.94 2.24 -2.62
N TYR A 164 -15.44 3.29 -3.30
CA TYR A 164 -15.21 3.27 -4.76
C TYR A 164 -13.98 2.40 -5.10
N PRO A 165 -14.17 1.19 -5.66
CA PRO A 165 -13.06 0.28 -5.89
C PRO A 165 -12.44 0.55 -7.26
N TYR A 166 -11.12 0.60 -7.34
CA TYR A 166 -10.43 0.81 -8.61
C TYR A 166 -9.10 0.06 -8.70
N PHE A 167 -8.55 0.03 -9.91
CA PHE A 167 -7.21 -0.44 -10.22
C PHE A 167 -6.62 0.41 -11.35
N HIS A 168 -5.30 0.40 -11.51
CA HIS A 168 -4.63 1.06 -12.63
C HIS A 168 -4.43 0.08 -13.79
N SER A 169 -4.64 0.55 -15.01
CA SER A 169 -4.34 -0.19 -16.24
C SER A 169 -3.26 0.53 -17.04
N SER A 170 -2.44 -0.23 -17.77
CA SER A 170 -1.50 0.30 -18.76
C SER A 170 -2.16 0.62 -20.12
N GLY A 171 -3.48 0.48 -20.23
CA GLY A 171 -4.27 0.75 -21.44
C GLY A 171 -5.07 -0.44 -21.95
N SER A 172 -4.93 -1.62 -21.34
CA SER A 172 -5.88 -2.72 -21.50
C SER A 172 -5.97 -3.51 -20.20
N ALA A 173 -7.16 -3.98 -19.86
CA ALA A 173 -7.40 -4.79 -18.67
C ALA A 173 -8.36 -5.94 -18.98
N GLN A 174 -8.03 -7.15 -18.53
CA GLN A 174 -8.89 -8.32 -18.64
C GLN A 174 -9.29 -8.80 -17.26
N LEU A 175 -10.58 -8.97 -17.04
CA LEU A 175 -11.15 -9.34 -15.75
C LEU A 175 -12.22 -10.42 -15.91
N THR A 176 -12.27 -11.32 -14.92
CA THR A 176 -13.43 -12.20 -14.73
C THR A 176 -14.45 -11.45 -13.89
N VAL A 177 -15.66 -11.31 -14.41
CA VAL A 177 -16.77 -10.72 -13.66
C VAL A 177 -17.98 -11.63 -13.75
N PRO A 178 -18.85 -11.63 -12.74
CA PRO A 178 -20.02 -12.46 -12.84
C PRO A 178 -20.97 -11.90 -13.89
N ALA A 179 -21.65 -12.80 -14.61
CA ALA A 179 -22.42 -12.48 -15.80
C ALA A 179 -23.56 -11.50 -15.50
N GLY A 180 -23.89 -10.64 -16.47
CA GLY A 180 -24.87 -9.57 -16.32
C GLY A 180 -24.27 -8.18 -16.48
N ARG A 181 -25.01 -7.17 -16.00
CA ARG A 181 -24.61 -5.77 -16.14
C ARG A 181 -23.50 -5.41 -15.15
N VAL A 182 -22.47 -4.74 -15.66
CA VAL A 182 -21.44 -4.04 -14.88
C VAL A 182 -21.33 -2.60 -15.38
N THR A 183 -20.94 -1.68 -14.51
CA THR A 183 -20.58 -0.31 -14.87
C THR A 183 -19.06 -0.21 -14.93
N VAL A 184 -18.55 0.32 -16.04
CA VAL A 184 -17.12 0.59 -16.27
C VAL A 184 -16.90 2.09 -16.22
N ASP A 185 -16.12 2.52 -15.24
CA ASP A 185 -15.65 3.88 -15.06
C ASP A 185 -14.16 3.96 -15.40
N VAL A 186 -13.77 4.91 -16.24
CA VAL A 186 -12.37 5.17 -16.61
C VAL A 186 -12.04 6.63 -16.40
N TRP A 187 -10.94 6.89 -15.69
CA TRP A 187 -10.45 8.22 -15.35
C TRP A 187 -8.93 8.31 -15.57
N ARG A 188 -8.48 9.48 -16.04
CA ARG A 188 -7.07 9.81 -16.29
C ARG A 188 -6.81 11.26 -15.89
N GLY A 189 -6.81 11.54 -14.59
CA GLY A 189 -6.53 12.87 -14.05
C GLY A 189 -7.47 13.98 -14.52
N PRO A 190 -7.14 15.25 -14.20
CA PRO A 190 -8.04 16.38 -14.41
C PRO A 190 -8.11 16.86 -15.88
N GLU A 191 -7.16 16.47 -16.73
CA GLU A 191 -7.12 16.91 -18.13
C GLU A 191 -8.02 16.10 -19.06
N TYR A 192 -8.67 15.05 -18.56
CA TYR A 192 -9.48 14.13 -19.35
C TYR A 192 -10.90 14.05 -18.84
N ARG A 193 -11.85 13.94 -19.79
CA ARG A 193 -13.24 13.66 -19.45
C ARG A 193 -13.35 12.27 -18.84
N TRP A 194 -14.03 12.19 -17.70
CA TRP A 194 -14.45 10.92 -17.12
C TRP A 194 -15.38 10.15 -18.07
N SER A 195 -15.09 8.87 -18.27
CA SER A 195 -15.91 7.96 -19.07
C SER A 195 -16.64 6.97 -18.17
N ARG A 196 -17.96 6.83 -18.37
CA ARG A 196 -18.82 5.85 -17.70
C ARG A 196 -19.67 5.11 -18.73
N ALA A 197 -19.73 3.79 -18.65
CA ALA A 197 -20.59 2.96 -19.49
C ALA A 197 -21.09 1.71 -18.78
N ASP A 198 -22.34 1.34 -19.04
CA ASP A 198 -22.88 0.03 -18.65
C ASP A 198 -22.55 -1.00 -19.73
N VAL A 199 -22.00 -2.15 -19.31
CA VAL A 199 -21.61 -3.26 -20.17
C VAL A 199 -22.30 -4.53 -19.69
N THR A 200 -22.97 -5.24 -20.59
CA THR A 200 -23.57 -6.55 -20.29
C THR A 200 -22.59 -7.66 -20.64
N VAL A 201 -22.14 -8.40 -19.63
CA VAL A 201 -21.18 -9.50 -19.77
C VAL A 201 -21.92 -10.84 -19.88
N PRO A 202 -21.75 -11.59 -20.99
CA PRO A 202 -22.42 -12.89 -21.16
C PRO A 202 -21.82 -13.97 -20.27
N ALA A 203 -22.65 -14.89 -19.78
CA ALA A 203 -22.22 -16.08 -19.06
C ALA A 203 -21.35 -16.98 -19.94
N ASN A 204 -20.19 -17.40 -19.43
CA ASN A 204 -19.14 -18.16 -20.12
C ASN A 204 -18.65 -17.52 -21.43
N GLY A 205 -19.00 -16.26 -21.69
CA GLY A 205 -18.63 -15.54 -22.90
C GLY A 205 -17.55 -14.50 -22.64
N ARG A 206 -17.22 -13.76 -23.71
CA ARG A 206 -16.26 -12.65 -23.68
C ARG A 206 -16.91 -11.42 -24.27
N VAL A 207 -16.64 -10.26 -23.69
CA VAL A 207 -17.03 -8.96 -24.24
C VAL A 207 -15.84 -8.01 -24.13
N ALA A 208 -15.67 -7.17 -25.15
CA ALA A 208 -14.69 -6.10 -25.13
C ALA A 208 -15.42 -4.75 -25.11
N HIS A 209 -14.96 -3.85 -24.27
CA HIS A 209 -15.43 -2.47 -24.18
C HIS A 209 -14.26 -1.54 -24.46
N ARG A 210 -14.38 -0.72 -25.51
CA ARG A 210 -13.35 0.24 -25.90
C ARG A 210 -13.73 1.63 -25.39
N VAL A 211 -12.82 2.26 -24.66
CA VAL A 211 -12.93 3.62 -24.15
C VAL A 211 -11.94 4.51 -24.90
N VAL A 212 -12.44 5.56 -25.54
CA VAL A 212 -11.61 6.60 -26.15
C VAL A 212 -11.58 7.78 -25.21
N LEU A 213 -10.39 8.09 -24.67
CA LEU A 213 -10.20 9.19 -23.73
C LEU A 213 -10.28 10.54 -24.46
N GLU A 214 -11.20 11.40 -23.99
CA GLU A 214 -11.33 12.77 -24.48
C GLU A 214 -10.50 13.70 -23.61
N ARG A 215 -9.36 14.17 -24.14
CA ARG A 215 -8.57 15.22 -23.50
C ARG A 215 -9.30 16.56 -23.61
N LEU A 216 -9.54 17.21 -22.49
CA LEU A 216 -10.25 18.48 -22.35
C LEU A 216 -9.31 19.69 -22.43
N ALA A 217 -8.08 19.53 -21.94
CA ALA A 217 -7.06 20.59 -21.93
C ALA A 217 -5.67 19.99 -22.11
N ASP A 218 -4.76 20.80 -22.66
CA ASP A 218 -3.32 20.53 -22.62
C ASP A 218 -2.65 21.51 -21.66
N LEU A 219 -2.63 21.15 -20.38
CA LEU A 219 -2.06 21.99 -19.33
C LEU A 219 -0.52 22.08 -19.45
N PRO A 220 0.22 20.99 -19.72
CA PRO A 220 1.67 21.04 -19.94
C PRO A 220 2.07 21.97 -21.09
N ALA A 221 1.33 21.98 -22.21
CA ALA A 221 1.59 22.91 -23.31
C ALA A 221 1.43 24.39 -22.92
N ARG A 222 0.76 24.65 -21.79
CA ARG A 222 0.55 25.98 -21.20
C ARG A 222 1.45 26.25 -19.99
N GLY A 223 2.41 25.37 -19.70
CA GLY A 223 3.32 25.48 -18.56
C GLY A 223 2.72 25.05 -17.22
N TRP A 224 1.55 24.42 -17.21
CA TRP A 224 0.91 23.90 -16.00
C TRP A 224 1.13 22.41 -15.88
N TRP A 225 1.55 21.95 -14.70
CA TRP A 225 1.87 20.55 -14.44
C TRP A 225 1.07 20.08 -13.23
N SER A 226 0.37 18.95 -13.36
CA SER A 226 -0.29 18.30 -12.21
C SER A 226 0.74 17.62 -11.33
N GLY A 227 0.51 17.64 -10.02
CA GLY A 227 1.34 16.87 -9.11
C GLY A 227 0.62 16.51 -7.83
N ASP A 228 1.14 15.48 -7.17
CA ASP A 228 0.74 15.06 -5.85
C ASP A 228 1.95 15.13 -4.93
N LEU A 229 1.82 15.91 -3.86
CA LEU A 229 2.92 16.23 -2.95
C LEU A 229 2.89 15.38 -1.66
N HIS A 230 1.92 14.49 -1.53
CA HIS A 230 1.74 13.64 -0.36
C HIS A 230 1.39 12.21 -0.78
N VAL A 231 2.40 11.49 -1.27
CA VAL A 231 2.25 10.08 -1.66
C VAL A 231 3.12 9.20 -0.80
N HIS A 232 2.62 8.00 -0.47
CA HIS A 232 3.40 6.96 0.20
C HIS A 232 3.46 5.68 -0.63
N MET A 233 4.66 5.13 -0.81
CA MET A 233 4.84 3.81 -1.40
C MET A 233 4.46 2.67 -0.45
N ASN A 234 5.12 2.57 0.72
CA ASN A 234 5.00 1.42 1.63
C ASN A 234 4.67 1.79 3.09
N TYR A 235 3.74 2.74 3.29
CA TYR A 235 3.31 3.24 4.60
C TYR A 235 2.69 2.16 5.49
N GLY A 236 1.57 1.56 5.06
CA GLY A 236 0.83 0.55 5.81
C GLY A 236 0.02 -0.42 4.93
N GLY A 237 0.17 -0.30 3.60
CA GLY A 237 -0.53 -1.12 2.63
C GLY A 237 -0.14 -2.60 2.67
N ALA A 238 -0.95 -3.43 2.02
CA ALA A 238 -0.67 -4.86 1.87
C ALA A 238 0.31 -5.15 0.71
N TYR A 239 0.32 -4.29 -0.30
CA TYR A 239 1.17 -4.43 -1.48
C TYR A 239 2.55 -3.81 -1.25
N ARG A 240 3.55 -4.32 -1.96
CA ARG A 240 4.90 -3.77 -1.95
C ARG A 240 5.13 -2.92 -3.19
N ASN A 241 5.20 -1.61 -2.99
CA ASN A 241 5.42 -0.62 -4.04
C ASN A 241 6.91 -0.35 -4.28
N THR A 242 7.18 0.15 -5.48
CA THR A 242 8.52 0.52 -5.94
C THR A 242 8.41 1.82 -6.73
N PRO A 243 9.50 2.60 -6.88
CA PRO A 243 9.47 3.81 -7.70
C PRO A 243 8.91 3.57 -9.11
N SER A 244 9.28 2.45 -9.74
CA SER A 244 8.78 2.07 -11.07
C SER A 244 7.27 1.87 -11.13
N HIS A 245 6.69 1.23 -10.09
CA HIS A 245 5.25 0.98 -10.03
C HIS A 245 4.49 2.23 -9.61
N LEU A 246 5.00 3.02 -8.66
CA LEU A 246 4.45 4.34 -8.33
C LEU A 246 4.40 5.26 -9.57
N ALA A 247 5.48 5.30 -10.35
CA ALA A 247 5.50 6.05 -11.60
C ALA A 247 4.45 5.55 -12.61
N PHE A 248 4.13 4.25 -12.62
CA PHE A 248 3.03 3.71 -13.41
C PHE A 248 1.66 4.21 -12.93
N GLN A 249 1.41 4.17 -11.62
CA GLN A 249 0.18 4.68 -11.02
C GLN A 249 0.01 6.18 -11.32
N ALA A 250 1.06 6.98 -11.10
CA ALA A 250 1.07 8.40 -11.39
C ALA A 250 0.68 8.72 -12.85
N ARG A 251 1.19 7.95 -13.82
CA ARG A 251 0.84 8.13 -15.23
C ARG A 251 -0.60 7.75 -15.57
N ALA A 252 -1.12 6.75 -14.86
CA ALA A 252 -2.53 6.35 -14.98
C ALA A 252 -3.47 7.41 -14.37
N GLU A 253 -2.98 8.19 -13.40
CA GLU A 253 -3.66 9.35 -12.81
C GLU A 253 -3.35 10.68 -13.52
N ASP A 254 -2.53 10.66 -14.57
CA ASP A 254 -2.05 11.86 -15.27
C ASP A 254 -1.35 12.88 -14.34
N LEU A 255 -0.54 12.38 -13.40
CA LEU A 255 0.32 13.17 -12.54
C LEU A 255 1.69 13.35 -13.18
N HIS A 256 2.17 14.60 -13.25
CA HIS A 256 3.46 14.94 -13.82
C HIS A 256 4.56 15.05 -12.76
N VAL A 257 4.21 15.39 -11.52
CA VAL A 257 5.14 15.46 -10.39
C VAL A 257 4.59 14.63 -9.23
N VAL A 258 5.41 13.76 -8.66
CA VAL A 258 5.06 13.01 -7.45
C VAL A 258 6.17 13.18 -6.43
N GLU A 259 5.80 13.61 -5.24
CA GLU A 259 6.66 13.53 -4.05
C GLU A 259 6.25 12.30 -3.24
N ASN A 260 7.13 11.30 -3.23
CA ASN A 260 6.99 10.18 -2.32
C ASN A 260 7.57 10.56 -0.96
N LEU A 261 6.71 10.75 0.04
CA LEU A 261 7.09 11.07 1.40
C LEU A 261 7.53 9.82 2.14
N ILE A 262 8.83 9.72 2.41
CA ILE A 262 9.40 8.65 3.23
C ILE A 262 9.11 8.99 4.70
N VAL A 263 8.34 8.13 5.37
CA VAL A 263 7.81 8.42 6.70
C VAL A 263 8.56 7.70 7.82
N ASN A 264 8.65 8.32 8.99
CA ASN A 264 9.00 7.63 10.23
C ASN A 264 7.73 7.14 10.96
N LYS A 265 7.44 5.84 10.94
CA LYS A 265 6.20 5.27 11.49
C LYS A 265 6.46 3.94 12.20
N GLU A 266 5.75 3.63 13.29
CA GLU A 266 5.77 2.29 13.93
C GLU A 266 7.21 1.78 14.24
N GLN A 267 8.09 2.68 14.70
CA GLN A 267 9.53 2.39 14.95
C GLN A 267 10.32 1.93 13.72
N ARG A 268 9.83 2.26 12.52
CA ARG A 268 10.47 2.00 11.23
C ARG A 268 10.43 3.26 10.35
N ILE A 269 11.23 3.26 9.30
CA ILE A 269 11.21 4.23 8.21
C ILE A 269 11.05 3.42 6.91
N PRO A 270 9.81 3.05 6.55
CA PRO A 270 9.56 2.34 5.32
C PRO A 270 10.10 3.17 4.16
N ASP A 271 10.70 2.53 3.17
CA ASP A 271 11.25 3.19 1.97
C ASP A 271 12.54 4.00 2.16
N LEU A 272 13.17 4.02 3.35
CA LEU A 272 14.44 4.74 3.56
C LEU A 272 15.53 4.38 2.54
N ALA A 273 15.55 3.12 2.08
CA ALA A 273 16.49 2.65 1.07
C ALA A 273 16.33 3.32 -0.31
N TYR A 274 15.19 3.97 -0.57
CA TYR A 274 14.94 4.75 -1.79
C TYR A 274 15.27 6.24 -1.63
N PHE A 275 15.57 6.73 -0.43
CA PHE A 275 15.87 8.15 -0.24
C PHE A 275 17.09 8.57 -1.06
N ARG A 276 16.94 9.72 -1.73
CA ARG A 276 17.95 10.36 -2.58
C ARG A 276 17.55 11.81 -2.78
N THR A 277 18.53 12.68 -3.00
CA THR A 277 18.35 14.13 -3.11
C THR A 277 18.14 14.59 -4.55
N ASP A 278 18.58 13.77 -5.51
CA ASP A 278 18.33 13.88 -6.94
C ASP A 278 17.08 13.09 -7.35
N PRO A 279 16.36 13.48 -8.42
CA PRO A 279 15.15 12.78 -8.87
C PRO A 279 15.37 11.28 -9.05
N ASP A 280 14.33 10.48 -8.78
CA ASP A 280 14.40 9.03 -8.92
C ASP A 280 14.69 8.65 -10.39
N PRO A 281 15.49 7.59 -10.66
CA PRO A 281 15.87 7.21 -12.02
C PRO A 281 14.69 6.83 -12.93
N VAL A 282 13.50 6.56 -12.39
CA VAL A 282 12.28 6.34 -13.18
C VAL A 282 11.67 7.62 -13.75
N SER A 283 12.15 8.78 -13.30
CA SER A 283 11.82 10.10 -13.85
C SER A 283 12.24 10.19 -15.32
N ARG A 284 11.48 10.96 -16.09
CA ARG A 284 11.69 11.15 -17.54
C ARG A 284 11.08 12.47 -18.00
N PRO A 285 11.35 12.96 -19.22
CA PRO A 285 10.69 14.16 -19.71
C PRO A 285 9.16 14.07 -19.56
N GLY A 286 8.57 15.05 -18.87
CA GLY A 286 7.14 15.10 -18.55
C GLY A 286 6.68 14.29 -17.33
N PHE A 287 7.59 13.63 -16.60
CA PHE A 287 7.27 12.99 -15.33
C PHE A 287 8.46 13.05 -14.34
N LEU A 288 8.21 13.60 -13.16
CA LEU A 288 9.19 13.73 -12.09
C LEU A 288 8.72 12.95 -10.86
N LEU A 289 9.56 12.04 -10.38
CA LEU A 289 9.42 11.41 -9.07
C LEU A 289 10.57 11.87 -8.18
N VAL A 290 10.24 12.44 -7.02
CA VAL A 290 11.19 12.87 -6.00
C VAL A 290 10.81 12.21 -4.67
N HIS A 291 11.79 12.06 -3.79
CA HIS A 291 11.58 11.52 -2.44
C HIS A 291 11.69 12.64 -1.41
N GLY A 292 10.54 13.02 -0.86
CA GLY A 292 10.45 13.88 0.32
C GLY A 292 10.44 13.06 1.61
N GLN A 293 10.22 13.75 2.72
CA GLN A 293 10.03 13.13 4.03
C GLN A 293 8.70 13.57 4.61
N GLU A 294 7.95 12.63 5.19
CA GLU A 294 6.93 12.98 6.17
C GLU A 294 7.54 12.77 7.54
N PHE A 295 7.78 13.86 8.27
CA PHE A 295 8.10 13.79 9.68
C PHE A 295 6.82 13.58 10.46
N HIS A 296 6.55 12.32 10.79
CA HIS A 296 5.32 11.91 11.44
C HIS A 296 5.50 11.93 12.95
N THR A 297 4.64 12.70 13.62
CA THR A 297 4.62 12.79 15.09
C THR A 297 3.22 12.51 15.62
N SER A 298 3.16 11.96 16.83
CA SER A 298 1.91 11.59 17.49
C SER A 298 1.17 12.80 18.07
N TYR A 299 1.88 13.92 18.25
CA TYR A 299 1.42 15.07 19.03
C TYR A 299 1.45 16.38 18.24
N TRP A 300 2.52 16.66 17.50
CA TRP A 300 2.69 17.93 16.77
C TRP A 300 2.04 17.95 15.39
N GLY A 301 1.38 16.85 15.00
CA GLY A 301 0.94 16.61 13.63
C GLY A 301 2.08 16.22 12.71
N HIS A 302 1.78 16.02 11.43
CA HIS A 302 2.72 15.49 10.45
C HIS A 302 3.18 16.58 9.49
N ALA A 303 4.48 16.69 9.26
CA ALA A 303 5.07 17.70 8.39
C ALA A 303 5.75 17.06 7.16
N ALA A 304 5.47 17.58 5.97
CA ALA A 304 6.21 17.27 4.75
C ALA A 304 7.45 18.15 4.69
N LEU A 305 8.56 17.53 4.35
CA LEU A 305 9.84 18.15 4.03
C LEU A 305 10.14 17.82 2.57
N LEU A 306 9.97 18.80 1.68
CA LEU A 306 10.09 18.62 0.24
C LEU A 306 11.40 19.25 -0.25
N GLY A 307 12.17 18.52 -1.05
CA GLY A 307 13.42 19.03 -1.63
C GLY A 307 14.60 19.07 -0.65
N LEU A 308 14.74 18.08 0.22
CA LEU A 308 15.95 17.90 1.02
C LEU A 308 17.16 17.66 0.09
N THR A 309 18.21 18.48 0.20
CA THR A 309 19.34 18.43 -0.75
C THR A 309 20.56 17.66 -0.26
N ASP A 310 20.60 17.23 1.00
CA ASP A 310 21.79 16.58 1.59
C ASP A 310 21.47 15.17 2.14
N HIS A 311 20.57 15.06 3.12
CA HIS A 311 20.27 13.78 3.78
C HIS A 311 18.87 13.72 4.38
N TYR A 312 18.36 12.51 4.58
CA TYR A 312 17.11 12.26 5.32
C TYR A 312 17.27 12.64 6.79
N LEU A 313 16.32 13.40 7.35
CA LEU A 313 16.38 13.78 8.77
C LEU A 313 15.94 12.60 9.64
N LEU A 314 16.91 11.90 10.23
CA LEU A 314 16.61 10.79 11.14
C LEU A 314 15.87 11.31 12.39
N PRO A 315 14.75 10.67 12.77
CA PRO A 315 14.02 11.08 13.97
C PRO A 315 14.81 10.71 15.23
N GLU A 316 14.92 11.64 16.17
CA GLU A 316 15.44 11.36 17.51
C GLU A 316 14.35 10.66 18.36
N TYR A 317 13.12 11.21 18.41
CA TYR A 317 11.83 10.52 18.68
C TYR A 317 10.63 11.51 18.58
N ALA A 318 9.38 11.10 18.32
CA ALA A 318 8.21 12.01 18.43
C ALA A 318 6.79 11.34 18.41
N GLY A 319 6.49 10.11 18.81
CA GLY A 319 7.18 9.03 19.49
C GLY A 319 6.14 7.95 19.86
N TYR A 320 6.53 6.67 19.95
CA TYR A 320 5.77 5.54 20.53
C TYR A 320 6.80 4.42 20.77
N PRO A 321 7.27 4.19 22.01
CA PRO A 321 6.54 3.31 22.96
C PRO A 321 6.78 3.66 24.46
N ASN A 322 5.96 3.45 25.48
CA ASN A 322 4.60 2.97 25.70
C ASN A 322 3.67 4.14 26.09
N THR A 323 4.02 5.36 25.61
CA THR A 323 3.16 6.56 25.46
C THR A 323 2.68 7.20 26.77
N ALA A 324 2.52 8.52 26.92
CA ALA A 324 1.47 9.37 26.37
C ALA A 324 2.07 10.44 25.44
N ALA A 325 2.51 9.99 24.26
CA ALA A 325 3.49 10.62 23.36
C ALA A 325 4.91 10.50 23.91
N ALA A 326 5.53 9.33 23.67
CA ALA A 326 6.66 8.74 24.38
C ALA A 326 7.99 9.51 24.25
N SER A 327 7.94 10.77 24.65
CA SER A 327 8.84 11.88 24.40
C SER A 327 8.50 12.66 23.11
N LEU A 328 8.48 14.00 23.27
CA LEU A 328 7.87 15.00 22.35
C LEU A 328 8.91 15.82 21.56
N TYR A 329 10.14 15.33 21.49
CA TYR A 329 11.30 16.04 20.98
C TYR A 329 12.01 15.22 19.90
N PRO A 330 12.26 15.75 18.71
CA PRO A 330 12.16 17.18 18.38
C PRO A 330 10.73 17.64 18.13
N THR A 331 10.50 18.94 18.34
CA THR A 331 9.28 19.60 17.86
C THR A 331 9.34 19.73 16.34
N ASN A 332 8.18 19.93 15.69
CA ASN A 332 8.15 20.19 14.26
C ASN A 332 8.95 21.46 13.87
N ALA A 333 9.09 22.44 14.78
CA ALA A 333 9.90 23.64 14.53
C ALA A 333 11.40 23.31 14.40
N ALA A 334 11.93 22.48 15.31
CA ALA A 334 13.33 22.06 15.24
C ALA A 334 13.63 21.26 13.97
N VAL A 335 12.71 20.37 13.57
CA VAL A 335 12.82 19.63 12.30
C VAL A 335 12.71 20.56 11.10
N ALA A 336 11.83 21.57 11.16
CA ALA A 336 11.71 22.56 10.10
C ALA A 336 13.01 23.36 9.90
N ASP A 337 13.67 23.77 10.99
CA ASP A 337 14.96 24.48 10.91
C ASP A 337 16.05 23.61 10.26
N LEU A 338 16.10 22.31 10.59
CA LEU A 338 17.01 21.36 9.95
C LEU A 338 16.71 21.18 8.46
N ALA A 339 15.42 21.12 8.08
CA ALA A 339 15.00 21.01 6.70
C ALA A 339 15.33 22.29 5.91
N HIS A 340 15.07 23.47 6.47
CA HIS A 340 15.42 24.76 5.87
C HIS A 340 16.94 24.91 5.69
N ALA A 341 17.75 24.36 6.58
CA ALA A 341 19.21 24.33 6.42
C ALA A 341 19.65 23.52 5.19
N GLN A 342 18.84 22.56 4.75
CA GLN A 342 19.00 21.86 3.46
C GLN A 342 18.21 22.50 2.31
N GLY A 343 17.59 23.67 2.50
CA GLY A 343 16.78 24.33 1.48
C GLY A 343 15.41 23.70 1.20
N ALA A 344 14.96 22.76 2.04
CA ALA A 344 13.66 22.11 1.86
C ALA A 344 12.49 23.06 2.19
N LEU A 345 11.36 22.84 1.52
CA LEU A 345 10.07 23.41 1.87
C LEU A 345 9.42 22.58 2.97
N VAL A 346 8.81 23.25 3.95
CA VAL A 346 8.17 22.60 5.10
C VAL A 346 6.70 23.00 5.17
N GLY A 347 5.82 22.01 5.35
CA GLY A 347 4.38 22.26 5.52
C GLY A 347 3.64 21.10 6.17
N TYR A 348 2.47 21.35 6.76
CA TYR A 348 1.59 20.30 7.28
C TYR A 348 0.90 19.55 6.14
N VAL A 349 0.80 18.22 6.26
CA VAL A 349 0.37 17.34 5.14
C VAL A 349 -1.11 16.97 5.15
N HIS A 350 -1.80 17.26 6.26
CA HIS A 350 -3.24 17.01 6.42
C HIS A 350 -3.98 18.35 6.52
N PRO A 351 -5.05 18.57 5.72
CA PRO A 351 -5.88 19.76 5.88
C PRO A 351 -6.62 19.71 7.22
N PHE A 352 -6.84 20.88 7.83
CA PHE A 352 -7.77 20.97 8.95
C PHE A 352 -9.18 20.65 8.44
N GLU A 353 -9.84 19.65 9.03
CA GLU A 353 -11.23 19.31 8.69
C GLU A 353 -12.23 20.32 9.27
N THR A 354 -11.77 21.19 10.18
CA THR A 354 -12.52 22.26 10.81
C THR A 354 -11.79 23.58 10.67
N ALA A 355 -12.53 24.70 10.73
CA ALA A 355 -11.88 26.01 10.83
C ALA A 355 -11.05 26.02 12.13
N PRO A 356 -9.76 26.41 12.10
CA PRO A 356 -8.96 26.54 13.31
C PRO A 356 -9.65 27.52 14.26
N ASP A 357 -9.96 27.10 15.49
CA ASP A 357 -10.42 27.98 16.56
C ASP A 357 -9.21 28.36 17.42
N PRO A 358 -8.68 29.59 17.30
CA PRO A 358 -7.52 30.02 18.07
C PRO A 358 -7.80 30.10 19.59
N ALA A 359 -9.08 30.04 20.01
CA ALA A 359 -9.48 30.00 21.41
C ALA A 359 -9.58 28.57 21.97
N ASP A 360 -9.55 27.55 21.12
CA ASP A 360 -9.54 26.15 21.52
C ASP A 360 -8.11 25.71 21.87
N THR A 361 -7.71 25.99 23.10
CA THR A 361 -6.39 25.61 23.65
C THR A 361 -6.41 24.24 24.34
N ALA A 362 -7.42 23.40 24.06
CA ALA A 362 -7.65 22.13 24.74
C ALA A 362 -6.84 20.97 24.16
#